data_AF-A0A140LE74-F1
#
_entry.id   AF-A0A140LE74-F1
#
_cell.length_a   1.000
_cell.length_b   1.000
_cell.length_c   1.000
_cell.angle_alpha   90.00
_cell.angle_beta   90.00
_cell.angle_gamma   90.00
#
_symmetry.space_group_name_H-M   'P 1'
#
loop_
_entity.id
_entity.type
_entity.pdbx_description
1 polymer ?
#
loop_
_entity_poly.entity_id
_entity_poly.type
_entity_poly.pdbx_seq_one_letter_code
_entity_poly.pdbx_strand_id
1 'polypeptide(L)'
;MKINNRVNEEMYGRGLDWQKVEVIGDKIIIALNRRISVLRHLDNKDSFTARLMDLALLNEFKVRFKKNFEEATGLEIRSILKDYDPVNQLAGTIIITVEPVEEFLSRENL
;
A
#
# COMPACT_ATOMS: atom_id res chain seq x y z
N MET A 1 6.37 -5.08 -6.45
CA MET A 1 5.00 -5.49 -6.86
C MET A 1 4.36 -4.38 -7.70
N LYS A 2 3.95 -4.68 -8.94
CA LYS A 2 3.45 -3.65 -9.89
C LYS A 2 2.14 -2.99 -9.43
N ILE A 3 1.26 -3.74 -8.76
CA ILE A 3 -0.05 -3.26 -8.25
C ILE A 3 0.13 -2.09 -7.28
N ASN A 4 1.07 -2.20 -6.33
CA ASN A 4 1.34 -1.11 -5.38
C ASN A 4 1.78 0.16 -6.10
N ASN A 5 2.70 0.05 -7.07
CA ASN A 5 3.18 1.22 -7.81
C ASN A 5 2.06 1.88 -8.62
N ARG A 6 1.27 1.07 -9.34
CA ARG A 6 0.13 1.54 -10.14
C ARG A 6 -0.89 2.32 -9.30
N VAL A 7 -1.27 1.81 -8.12
CA VAL A 7 -2.20 2.52 -7.23
C VAL A 7 -1.61 3.83 -6.73
N ASN A 8 -0.30 3.90 -6.48
CA ASN A 8 0.35 5.17 -6.11
C ASN A 8 0.36 6.17 -7.28
N GLU A 9 0.63 5.72 -8.51
CA GLU A 9 0.56 6.55 -9.72
C GLU A 9 -0.85 7.11 -9.94
N GLU A 10 -1.87 6.26 -9.86
CA GLU A 10 -3.28 6.64 -10.04
C GLU A 10 -3.76 7.65 -8.97
N MET A 11 -3.29 7.52 -7.73
CA MET A 11 -3.77 8.36 -6.62
C MET A 11 -2.97 9.64 -6.42
N TYR A 12 -1.66 9.61 -6.67
CA TYR A 12 -0.75 10.70 -6.34
C TYR A 12 -0.04 11.29 -7.57
N GLY A 13 -0.32 10.78 -8.76
CA GLY A 13 0.27 11.25 -10.02
C GLY A 13 1.75 10.87 -10.19
N ARG A 14 2.30 10.04 -9.29
CA ARG A 14 3.70 9.60 -9.33
C ARG A 14 3.86 8.23 -8.69
N GLY A 15 4.72 7.41 -9.31
CA GLY A 15 5.14 6.13 -8.78
C GLY A 15 6.09 6.23 -7.59
N LEU A 16 6.37 5.07 -7.00
CA LEU A 16 7.32 4.90 -5.92
C LEU A 16 8.74 4.89 -6.48
N ASP A 17 9.67 5.58 -5.82
CA ASP A 17 11.08 5.56 -6.22
C ASP A 17 11.67 4.15 -6.09
N TRP A 18 11.28 3.42 -5.04
CA TRP A 18 11.60 2.00 -4.83
C TRP A 18 10.62 1.36 -3.85
N GLN A 19 10.65 0.02 -3.78
CA GLN A 19 9.91 -0.77 -2.79
C GLN A 19 10.62 -2.10 -2.59
N LYS A 20 10.62 -2.63 -1.36
CA LYS A 20 11.00 -4.02 -1.09
C LYS A 20 9.75 -4.82 -0.77
N VAL A 21 9.63 -6.03 -1.34
CA VAL A 21 8.53 -6.95 -1.05
C VAL A 21 9.09 -8.20 -0.42
N GLU A 22 8.55 -8.57 0.74
CA GLU A 22 8.86 -9.80 1.45
C GLU A 22 7.56 -10.57 1.71
N VAL A 23 7.62 -11.88 1.60
CA VAL A 23 6.48 -12.77 1.86
C VAL A 23 6.86 -13.68 3.01
N ILE A 24 5.98 -13.75 4.02
CA ILE A 24 6.17 -14.57 5.22
C ILE A 24 4.82 -15.19 5.55
N GLY A 25 4.55 -16.39 5.03
CA GLY A 25 3.29 -17.09 5.26
C GLY A 25 2.11 -16.31 4.69
N ASP A 26 1.17 -15.90 5.54
CA ASP A 26 -0.03 -15.14 5.17
C ASP A 26 0.23 -13.61 5.06
N LYS A 27 1.48 -13.17 5.12
CA LYS A 27 1.84 -11.74 5.14
C LYS A 27 2.69 -11.37 3.93
N ILE A 28 2.26 -10.33 3.22
CA ILE A 28 3.07 -9.64 2.22
C ILE A 28 3.46 -8.29 2.80
N ILE A 29 4.74 -8.11 3.06
CA ILE A 29 5.32 -6.90 3.62
C ILE A 29 5.91 -6.10 2.48
N ILE A 30 5.48 -4.85 2.35
CA ILE A 30 6.01 -3.88 1.42
C ILE A 30 6.66 -2.78 2.24
N ALA A 31 7.97 -2.84 2.30
CA ALA A 31 8.76 -1.92 3.08
C ALA A 31 9.39 -0.83 2.21
N LEU A 32 9.53 0.36 2.83
CA LEU A 32 10.42 1.43 2.42
C LEU A 32 10.11 2.01 1.04
N ASN A 33 8.94 2.62 0.90
CA ASN A 33 8.60 3.39 -0.28
C ASN A 33 8.49 4.88 0.06
N ARG A 34 9.29 5.70 -0.62
CA ARG A 34 9.29 7.15 -0.41
C ARG A 34 8.06 7.75 -1.08
N ARG A 35 7.09 8.22 -0.28
CA ARG A 35 5.93 8.95 -0.79
C ARG A 35 6.30 10.42 -0.95
N ILE A 36 5.90 11.02 -2.07
CA ILE A 36 5.80 12.47 -2.15
C ILE A 36 4.42 12.85 -1.61
N SER A 37 4.37 13.37 -0.38
CA SER A 37 3.13 13.95 0.13
C SER A 37 2.83 15.22 -0.65
N VAL A 38 1.82 15.16 -1.53
CA VAL A 38 1.24 16.35 -2.20
C VAL A 38 0.81 17.40 -1.17
N LEU A 39 0.50 16.95 0.05
CA LEU A 39 0.03 17.78 1.16
C LEU A 39 1.15 18.36 2.04
N ARG A 40 2.44 18.07 1.78
CA ARG A 40 3.56 18.63 2.58
C ARG A 40 3.51 20.16 2.63
N HIS A 41 2.99 20.80 1.59
CA HIS A 41 2.87 22.26 1.53
C HIS A 41 1.67 22.81 2.32
N LEU A 42 0.73 21.96 2.73
CA LEU A 42 -0.45 22.30 3.54
C LEU A 42 -0.19 22.14 5.05
N ASP A 43 0.76 21.28 5.44
CA ASP A 43 1.12 21.02 6.85
C ASP A 43 1.47 22.31 7.64
N ASN A 44 2.03 23.31 6.97
CA ASN A 44 2.45 24.57 7.59
C ASN A 44 1.31 25.59 7.79
N LYS A 45 0.12 25.36 7.22
CA LYS A 45 -1.01 26.31 7.27
C LYS A 45 -2.24 25.75 8.00
N ASP A 46 -2.52 24.46 7.87
CA ASP A 46 -3.61 23.78 8.58
C ASP A 46 -3.31 22.27 8.72
N SER A 47 -2.69 21.91 9.84
CA SER A 47 -2.26 20.54 10.13
C SER A 47 -3.42 19.57 10.33
N PHE A 48 -4.60 20.05 10.74
CA PHE A 48 -5.76 19.19 10.98
C PHE A 48 -6.38 18.75 9.65
N THR A 49 -6.60 19.69 8.74
CA THR A 49 -7.10 19.40 7.40
C THR A 49 -6.15 18.50 6.62
N ALA A 50 -4.83 18.77 6.68
CA ALA A 50 -3.82 17.92 6.04
C ALA A 50 -3.90 16.46 6.55
N ARG A 51 -4.06 16.27 7.86
CA ARG A 51 -4.16 14.94 8.46
C ARG A 51 -5.44 14.20 8.11
N LEU A 52 -6.58 14.91 8.03
CA LEU A 52 -7.84 14.32 7.55
C LEU A 52 -7.75 13.88 6.08
N MET A 53 -7.13 14.70 5.24
CA MET A 53 -6.91 14.36 3.83
C MET A 53 -5.99 13.15 3.68
N ASP A 54 -4.90 13.08 4.45
CA ASP A 54 -4.01 11.92 4.44
C ASP A 54 -4.73 10.65 4.88
N LEU A 55 -5.58 10.72 5.90
CA LEU A 55 -6.41 9.59 6.33
C LEU A 55 -7.39 9.14 5.23
N ALA A 56 -8.05 10.09 4.56
CA ALA A 56 -8.95 9.79 3.46
C ALA A 56 -8.22 9.13 2.28
N LEU A 57 -7.07 9.67 1.89
CA LEU A 57 -6.21 9.10 0.84
C LEU A 57 -5.67 7.72 1.23
N LEU A 58 -5.35 7.50 2.50
CA LEU A 58 -4.90 6.20 3.00
C LEU A 58 -6.01 5.15 2.91
N ASN A 59 -7.24 5.51 3.26
CA ASN A 59 -8.39 4.61 3.18
C ASN A 59 -8.73 4.26 1.72
N GLU A 60 -8.77 5.26 0.85
CA GLU A 60 -9.00 5.05 -0.58
C GLU A 60 -7.92 4.18 -1.21
N PHE A 61 -6.66 4.36 -0.80
CA PHE A 61 -5.56 3.49 -1.22
C PHE A 61 -5.82 2.03 -0.87
N LYS A 62 -6.24 1.74 0.37
CA LYS A 62 -6.51 0.35 0.81
C LYS A 62 -7.62 -0.28 -0.03
N VAL A 63 -8.69 0.45 -0.32
CA VAL A 63 -9.82 -0.03 -1.12
C VAL A 63 -9.37 -0.37 -2.54
N ARG A 64 -8.70 0.56 -3.24
CA ARG A 64 -8.21 0.34 -4.60
C ARG A 64 -7.17 -0.76 -4.68
N PHE A 65 -6.25 -0.76 -3.72
CA PHE A 65 -5.22 -1.78 -3.65
C PHE A 65 -5.83 -3.16 -3.50
N LYS A 66 -6.77 -3.33 -2.55
CA LYS A 66 -7.44 -4.61 -2.31
C LYS A 66 -8.08 -5.13 -3.59
N LYS A 67 -8.95 -4.32 -4.21
CA LYS A 67 -9.63 -4.66 -5.46
C LYS A 67 -8.64 -5.07 -6.54
N ASN A 68 -7.65 -4.21 -6.82
CA ASN A 68 -6.68 -4.44 -7.88
C ASN A 68 -5.80 -5.67 -7.65
N PHE A 69 -5.54 -6.03 -6.39
CA PHE A 69 -4.75 -7.20 -6.03
C PHE A 69 -5.56 -8.48 -6.19
N GLU A 70 -6.78 -8.52 -5.65
CA GLU A 70 -7.65 -9.68 -5.74
C GLU A 70 -8.02 -9.97 -7.20
N GLU A 71 -8.36 -8.95 -7.99
CA GLU A 71 -8.66 -9.10 -9.42
C GLU A 71 -7.46 -9.63 -10.24
N ALA A 72 -6.24 -9.21 -9.88
CA ALA A 72 -5.04 -9.56 -10.65
C ALA A 72 -4.43 -10.89 -10.24
N THR A 73 -4.70 -11.37 -9.02
CA THR A 73 -4.02 -12.55 -8.46
C THR A 73 -4.96 -13.68 -8.10
N GLY A 74 -6.25 -13.41 -7.88
CA GLY A 74 -7.21 -14.38 -7.32
C GLY A 74 -7.04 -14.63 -5.82
N LEU A 75 -6.00 -14.09 -5.17
CA LEU A 75 -5.75 -14.27 -3.74
C LEU A 75 -6.47 -13.18 -2.92
N GLU A 76 -7.39 -13.62 -2.06
CA GLU A 76 -8.15 -12.71 -1.20
C GLU A 76 -7.29 -12.09 -0.08
N ILE A 77 -7.59 -10.83 0.22
CA ILE A 77 -6.95 -10.04 1.28
C ILE A 77 -7.87 -9.95 2.49
N ARG A 78 -7.41 -10.48 3.63
CA ARG A 78 -8.04 -10.32 4.94
C ARG A 78 -7.89 -8.89 5.47
N SER A 79 -6.71 -8.28 5.35
CA SER A 79 -6.47 -6.92 5.88
C SER A 79 -5.30 -6.21 5.20
N ILE A 80 -5.33 -4.87 5.20
CA ILE A 80 -4.24 -4.00 4.75
C ILE A 80 -3.92 -3.00 5.85
N LEU A 81 -2.74 -3.14 6.45
CA LEU A 81 -2.16 -2.20 7.38
C LEU A 81 -1.18 -1.33 6.60
N LYS A 82 -1.39 -0.02 6.60
CA LYS A 82 -0.48 0.92 5.96
C LYS A 82 -0.29 2.09 6.89
N ASP A 83 0.96 2.45 7.11
CA ASP A 83 1.34 3.59 7.93
C ASP A 83 2.37 4.44 7.16
N TYR A 84 2.45 5.70 7.56
CA TYR A 84 3.33 6.68 6.96
C TYR A 84 4.07 7.45 8.05
N ASP A 85 5.39 7.43 7.96
CA ASP A 85 6.28 8.26 8.75
C ASP A 85 6.53 9.59 8.01
N PRO A 86 5.93 10.71 8.46
CA PRO A 86 6.14 12.02 7.84
C PRO A 86 7.55 12.56 8.01
N VAL A 87 8.28 12.14 9.05
CA VAL A 87 9.63 12.63 9.37
C VAL A 87 10.62 12.05 8.34
N ASN A 88 10.62 10.73 8.19
CA ASN A 88 11.54 10.06 7.26
C ASN A 88 10.95 9.87 5.85
N GLN A 89 9.68 10.24 5.65
CA GLN A 89 8.94 10.11 4.38
C GLN A 89 8.84 8.66 3.91
N LEU A 90 8.76 7.74 4.87
CA LEU A 90 8.69 6.31 4.61
C LEU A 90 7.25 5.86 4.75
N ALA A 91 6.78 5.05 3.81
CA ALA A 91 5.58 4.27 3.98
C ALA A 91 5.96 2.79 4.19
N GLY A 92 5.14 2.11 5.00
CA GLY A 92 5.16 0.68 5.16
C GLY A 92 3.76 0.13 4.93
N THR A 93 3.64 -0.99 4.22
CA THR A 93 2.37 -1.68 4.00
C THR A 93 2.51 -3.15 4.34
N ILE A 94 1.61 -3.68 5.16
CA ILE A 94 1.48 -5.11 5.45
C ILE A 94 0.11 -5.54 4.93
N ILE A 95 0.11 -6.50 4.02
CA ILE A 95 -1.09 -7.14 3.51
C ILE A 95 -1.17 -8.50 4.18
N ILE A 96 -2.32 -8.81 4.76
CA ILE A 96 -2.62 -10.11 5.36
C ILE A 96 -3.61 -10.81 4.43
N THR A 97 -3.21 -11.94 3.87
CA THR A 97 -4.03 -12.75 2.95
C THR A 97 -4.92 -13.71 3.73
N VAL A 98 -5.93 -14.28 3.07
CA VAL A 98 -6.83 -15.25 3.73
C VAL A 98 -6.13 -16.58 4.03
N GLU A 99 -5.14 -16.92 3.23
CA GLU A 99 -4.31 -18.13 3.33
C GLU A 99 -2.83 -17.81 3.08
N PRO A 100 -1.89 -18.70 3.45
CA PRO A 100 -0.48 -18.51 3.16
C PRO A 100 -0.21 -18.35 1.66
N VAL A 101 0.64 -17.40 1.31
CA VAL A 101 0.95 -17.08 -0.09
C VAL A 101 1.63 -18.26 -0.78
N GLU A 102 2.49 -18.99 -0.07
CA GLU A 102 3.21 -20.16 -0.59
C GLU A 102 2.24 -21.30 -0.92
N GLU A 103 1.23 -21.52 -0.08
CA GLU A 103 0.19 -22.52 -0.33
C GLU A 103 -0.65 -22.15 -1.55
N PHE A 104 -1.10 -20.88 -1.64
CA PHE A 104 -1.83 -20.38 -2.78
C PHE A 104 -1.06 -20.59 -4.10
N LEU A 105 0.21 -20.17 -4.14
CA LEU A 105 1.06 -20.32 -5.33
C LEU A 105 1.32 -21.78 -5.71
N SER A 106 1.33 -22.69 -4.74
CA SER A 106 1.52 -24.13 -5.02
C SER A 106 0.32 -24.76 -5.74
N ARG A 107 -0.91 -24.28 -5.49
CA ARG A 107 -2.13 -24.78 -6.14
C ARG A 107 -2.30 -24.24 -7.57
N GLU A 108 -1.89 -23.01 -7.82
CA GLU A 108 -1.99 -22.37 -9.15
C GLU A 108 -0.91 -22.86 -10.14
N ASN A 109 0.15 -23.51 -9.66
CA ASN A 109 1.21 -24.09 -10.49
C ASN A 109 1.03 -25.60 -10.77
N LEU A 110 -0.16 -26.15 -10.50
CA LEU A 110 -0.61 -27.50 -10.87
C LEU A 110 -1.59 -27.42 -12.05
#